data_AF-A0A926DB91-F1
#
_entry.id   AF-A0A926DB91-F1
#
_cell.length_a   1.000
_cell.length_b   1.000
_cell.length_c   1.000
_cell.angle_alpha   90.00
_cell.angle_beta   90.00
_cell.angle_gamma   90.00
#
_symmetry.space_group_name_H-M   'P 1'
#
loop_
_entity.id
_entity.type
_entity.pdbx_description
1 polymer ?
#
loop_
_entity_poly.entity_id
_entity_poly.type
_entity_poly.pdbx_seq_one_letter_code
_entity_poly.pdbx_strand_id
1 'polypeptide(L)'
;VRIWVRTEDACGPEALQHKNQNKVWTAEEKYELVAKVLAGASNTEIATAAGINAGLLYQWVRCYKMKGYPGLAAQRKGRPPKEPDMKKKIEEPAELTPSEREEMIRLRAENERLRAEIAVVKKEIALREEKCAAQLKAKKLRSSKNSAKKDTD
;
A
#
# COMPACT_ATOMS: atom_id res chain seq x y z
N VAL A 1 -24.72 2.60 18.58
CA VAL A 1 -25.84 2.20 17.69
C VAL A 1 -25.42 2.00 16.23
N ARG A 2 -24.58 2.86 15.61
CA ARG A 2 -24.23 2.76 14.17
C ARG A 2 -23.26 1.64 13.72
N ILE A 3 -22.44 1.09 14.62
CA ILE A 3 -21.35 0.17 14.23
C ILE A 3 -21.87 -1.24 13.94
N TRP A 4 -22.81 -1.75 14.75
CA TRP A 4 -23.36 -3.10 14.58
C TRP A 4 -24.16 -3.24 13.27
N VAL A 5 -24.95 -2.21 12.92
CA VAL A 5 -25.68 -2.16 11.64
C VAL A 5 -24.73 -2.23 10.44
N ARG A 6 -23.67 -1.40 10.42
CA ARG A 6 -22.66 -1.45 9.33
C ARG A 6 -21.95 -2.79 9.24
N THR A 7 -21.72 -3.45 10.37
CA THR A 7 -21.08 -4.76 10.41
C THR A 7 -22.01 -5.85 9.87
N GLU A 8 -23.31 -5.78 10.18
CA GLU A 8 -24.33 -6.67 9.62
C GLU A 8 -24.51 -6.45 8.11
N ASP A 9 -24.60 -5.20 7.65
CA ASP A 9 -24.72 -4.87 6.23
C ASP A 9 -23.53 -5.38 5.39
N ALA A 10 -22.32 -5.32 5.94
CA ALA A 10 -21.10 -5.69 5.22
C ALA A 10 -20.76 -7.19 5.27
N CYS A 11 -21.13 -7.88 6.36
CA CYS A 11 -20.63 -9.22 6.65
C CYS A 11 -21.74 -10.23 7.00
N GLY A 12 -23.00 -9.82 7.01
CA GLY A 12 -24.15 -10.65 7.40
C GLY A 12 -24.37 -10.76 8.92
N PRO A 13 -25.51 -11.35 9.34
CA PRO A 13 -25.84 -11.51 10.75
C PRO A 13 -24.85 -12.44 11.50
N GLU A 14 -24.13 -13.33 10.79
CA GLU A 14 -23.04 -14.12 11.40
C GLU A 14 -21.94 -13.24 12.00
N ALA A 15 -21.75 -12.02 11.51
CA ALA A 15 -20.73 -11.11 12.03
C ALA A 15 -21.06 -10.58 13.44
N LEU A 16 -22.34 -10.63 13.84
CA LEU A 16 -22.82 -10.27 15.17
C LEU A 16 -22.81 -11.45 16.16
N GLN A 17 -22.60 -12.68 15.68
CA GLN A 17 -22.52 -13.84 16.56
C GLN A 17 -21.29 -13.74 17.47
N HIS A 18 -21.46 -14.24 18.70
CA HIS A 18 -20.39 -14.30 19.67
C HIS A 18 -19.27 -15.20 19.12
N LYS A 19 -18.18 -14.58 18.67
CA LYS A 19 -17.10 -15.28 17.97
C LYS A 19 -16.48 -16.33 18.88
N ASN A 20 -16.56 -17.58 18.47
CA ASN A 20 -15.79 -18.67 19.07
C ASN A 20 -14.32 -18.28 18.99
N GLN A 21 -13.71 -18.07 20.16
CA GLN A 21 -12.48 -17.32 20.26
C GLN A 21 -11.32 -18.05 19.57
N ASN A 22 -10.48 -17.24 18.92
CA ASN A 22 -9.18 -17.56 18.31
C ASN A 22 -9.17 -18.00 16.83
N LYS A 23 -9.68 -17.17 15.90
CA LYS A 23 -9.17 -17.23 14.52
C LYS A 23 -7.66 -17.00 14.57
N VAL A 24 -6.88 -18.00 14.17
CA VAL A 24 -5.44 -17.88 14.02
C VAL A 24 -5.19 -17.16 12.70
N TRP A 25 -4.65 -15.95 12.79
CA TRP A 25 -4.32 -15.13 11.62
C TRP A 25 -2.90 -15.42 11.17
N THR A 26 -2.71 -15.80 9.91
CA THR A 26 -1.37 -15.96 9.32
C THR A 26 -0.69 -14.60 9.12
N ALA A 27 0.62 -14.60 8.85
CA ALA A 27 1.35 -13.36 8.59
C ALA A 27 0.86 -12.72 7.28
N GLU A 28 0.53 -13.55 6.30
CA GLU A 28 0.03 -13.18 4.97
C GLU A 28 -1.34 -12.50 5.07
N GLU A 29 -2.29 -13.11 5.78
CA GLU A 29 -3.64 -12.53 5.97
C GLU A 29 -3.57 -11.19 6.70
N LYS A 30 -2.71 -11.06 7.73
CA LYS A 30 -2.50 -9.78 8.40
C LYS A 30 -1.91 -8.75 7.45
N TYR A 31 -0.93 -9.17 6.64
CA TYR A 31 -0.26 -8.28 5.70
C TYR A 31 -1.22 -7.76 4.64
N GLU A 32 -2.15 -8.58 4.14
CA GLU A 32 -3.15 -8.14 3.16
C GLU A 32 -3.99 -6.97 3.69
N LEU A 33 -4.47 -7.05 4.93
CA LEU A 33 -5.25 -5.98 5.55
C LEU A 33 -4.39 -4.74 5.83
N VAL A 34 -3.15 -4.93 6.29
CA VAL A 34 -2.21 -3.84 6.50
C VAL A 34 -1.88 -3.14 5.18
N ALA A 35 -1.68 -3.89 4.08
CA ALA A 35 -1.37 -3.35 2.76
C ALA A 35 -2.50 -2.46 2.23
N LYS A 36 -3.77 -2.87 2.41
CA LYS A 36 -4.94 -2.04 2.08
C LYS A 36 -4.94 -0.72 2.84
N VAL A 37 -4.61 -0.74 4.13
CA VAL A 37 -4.50 0.48 4.95
C VAL A 37 -3.32 1.35 4.49
N LEU A 38 -2.18 0.76 4.14
CA LEU A 38 -1.02 1.50 3.60
C LEU A 38 -1.29 2.11 2.22
N ALA A 39 -2.18 1.50 1.43
CA ALA A 39 -2.66 2.05 0.17
C ALA A 39 -3.64 3.23 0.36
N GLY A 40 -3.99 3.58 1.60
CA GLY A 40 -4.82 4.75 1.93
C GLY A 40 -6.25 4.43 2.37
N ALA A 41 -6.62 3.14 2.46
CA ALA A 41 -7.95 2.76 2.96
C ALA A 41 -8.10 3.07 4.46
N SER A 42 -9.34 3.34 4.90
CA SER A 42 -9.62 3.61 6.31
C SER A 42 -9.45 2.35 7.15
N ASN A 43 -8.72 2.45 8.25
CA ASN A 43 -8.53 1.35 9.19
C ASN A 43 -9.88 0.80 9.73
N THR A 44 -10.88 1.67 9.90
CA THR A 44 -12.23 1.24 10.35
C THR A 44 -12.98 0.44 9.29
N GLU A 45 -12.88 0.86 8.03
CA GLU A 45 -13.55 0.21 6.90
C GLU A 45 -12.99 -1.19 6.67
N ILE A 46 -11.66 -1.31 6.60
CA ILE A 46 -10.98 -2.60 6.42
C ILE A 46 -11.25 -3.53 7.60
N ALA A 47 -11.26 -3.01 8.83
CA ALA A 47 -11.56 -3.80 10.01
C ALA A 47 -13.00 -4.32 10.02
N THR A 48 -13.97 -3.48 9.67
CA THR A 48 -15.38 -3.88 9.55
C THR A 48 -15.56 -4.95 8.48
N ALA A 49 -15.00 -4.75 7.27
CA ALA A 49 -15.09 -5.72 6.18
C ALA A 49 -14.42 -7.06 6.51
N ALA A 50 -13.31 -7.04 7.25
CA ALA A 50 -12.63 -8.26 7.70
C ALA A 50 -13.25 -8.86 8.98
N GLY A 51 -14.29 -8.24 9.54
CA GLY A 51 -14.90 -8.66 10.79
C GLY A 51 -13.93 -8.67 11.97
N ILE A 52 -12.94 -7.77 12.01
CA ILE A 52 -11.99 -7.63 13.12
C ILE A 52 -12.17 -6.30 13.85
N ASN A 53 -11.62 -6.22 15.05
CA ASN A 53 -11.60 -4.97 15.79
C ASN A 53 -10.62 -3.98 15.13
N ALA A 54 -11.04 -2.74 14.91
CA ALA A 54 -10.19 -1.69 14.33
C ALA A 54 -8.90 -1.45 15.13
N GLY A 55 -8.92 -1.57 16.46
CA GLY A 55 -7.73 -1.48 17.31
C GLY A 55 -6.72 -2.60 17.07
N LEU A 56 -7.20 -3.81 16.75
CA LEU A 56 -6.35 -4.95 16.40
C LEU A 56 -5.62 -4.70 15.08
N LEU A 57 -6.35 -4.22 14.06
CA LEU A 57 -5.76 -3.84 12.77
C LEU A 57 -4.74 -2.71 12.94
N TYR A 58 -5.05 -1.70 13.76
CA TYR A 58 -4.13 -0.61 14.06
C TYR A 58 -2.82 -1.11 14.67
N GLN A 59 -2.90 -2.08 15.59
CA GLN A 59 -1.71 -2.71 16.18
C GLN A 59 -0.88 -3.44 15.12
N TRP A 60 -1.51 -4.16 14.19
CA TRP A 60 -0.80 -4.82 13.08
C TRP A 60 -0.12 -3.81 12.16
N VAL A 61 -0.81 -2.74 11.77
CA VAL A 61 -0.23 -1.66 10.96
C VAL A 61 0.98 -1.03 11.66
N ARG A 62 0.88 -0.77 12.97
CA ARG A 62 1.98 -0.23 13.78
C ARG A 62 3.16 -1.21 13.84
N CYS A 63 2.90 -2.49 14.09
CA CYS A 63 3.95 -3.53 14.11
C CYS A 63 4.68 -3.60 12.77
N TYR A 64 3.94 -3.57 11.65
CA TYR A 64 4.52 -3.58 10.32
C TYR A 64 5.39 -2.34 10.06
N LYS A 65 4.93 -1.13 10.42
CA LYS A 65 5.73 0.10 10.27
C LYS A 65 7.03 0.08 11.07
N MET A 66 7.04 -0.60 12.23
CA MET A 66 8.20 -0.64 13.13
C MET A 66 9.17 -1.79 12.82
N LYS A 67 8.66 -2.97 12.46
CA LYS A 67 9.44 -4.21 12.34
C LYS A 67 9.35 -4.87 10.95
N GLY A 68 8.61 -4.29 10.01
CA GLY A 68 8.34 -4.87 8.71
C GLY A 68 7.45 -6.12 8.78
N TYR A 69 7.49 -6.92 7.70
CA TYR A 69 6.76 -8.19 7.58
C TYR A 69 7.04 -9.18 8.75
N PRO A 70 8.29 -9.33 9.26
CA PRO A 70 8.56 -10.18 10.42
C PRO A 70 7.77 -9.79 11.68
N GLY A 71 7.35 -8.52 11.81
CA GLY A 71 6.52 -8.04 12.91
C GLY A 71 5.07 -8.55 12.90
N LEU A 72 4.59 -9.07 11.76
CA LEU A 72 3.25 -9.65 11.61
C LEU A 72 3.23 -11.15 11.90
N ALA A 73 4.39 -11.81 11.81
CA ALA A 73 4.57 -13.19 12.22
C ALA A 73 4.26 -13.37 13.71
N ALA A 74 3.88 -14.60 14.09
CA ALA A 74 3.44 -14.95 15.43
C ALA A 74 4.45 -14.47 16.49
N GLN A 75 4.12 -13.37 17.18
CA GLN A 75 4.89 -12.91 18.33
C GLN A 75 4.63 -13.89 19.48
N ARG A 76 5.67 -14.23 20.24
CA ARG A 76 5.56 -15.12 21.41
C ARG A 76 4.42 -14.63 22.32
N LYS A 77 3.38 -15.45 22.46
CA LYS A 77 2.18 -15.10 23.24
C LYS A 77 2.50 -15.23 24.73
N GLY A 78 2.31 -14.17 25.52
CA GLY A 78 2.45 -14.19 26.97
C GLY A 78 3.54 -13.26 27.53
N ARG A 79 3.76 -13.36 28.84
CA ARG A 79 4.77 -12.57 29.56
C ARG A 79 6.18 -12.95 29.06
N PRO A 80 7.06 -11.97 28.80
CA PRO A 80 8.47 -12.26 28.58
C PRO A 80 9.03 -13.08 29.75
N PRO A 81 9.89 -14.09 29.51
CA PRO A 81 10.53 -14.84 30.59
C PRO A 81 11.23 -13.90 31.58
N LYS A 82 11.18 -14.23 32.87
CA LYS A 82 11.77 -13.42 33.94
C LYS A 82 13.30 -13.41 33.88
N GLU A 83 13.88 -14.45 33.29
CA GLU A 83 15.30 -14.48 32.97
C GLU A 83 15.48 -14.24 31.47
N PRO A 84 16.46 -13.42 31.05
CA PRO A 84 16.80 -13.34 29.64
C PRO A 84 17.19 -14.75 29.19
N ASP A 85 16.54 -15.26 28.14
CA ASP A 85 16.94 -16.51 27.50
C ASP A 85 18.47 -16.42 27.30
N MET A 86 19.24 -17.29 27.98
CA MET A 86 20.70 -17.37 27.84
C MET A 86 21.00 -17.20 26.37
N LYS A 87 21.76 -16.17 26.00
CA LYS A 87 22.01 -15.70 24.63
C LYS A 87 22.22 -16.91 23.71
N LYS A 88 21.13 -17.44 23.16
CA LYS A 88 21.20 -18.27 21.97
C LYS A 88 21.80 -17.29 20.99
N LYS A 89 23.01 -17.61 20.51
CA LYS A 89 23.71 -16.84 19.49
C LYS A 89 22.64 -16.27 18.60
N ILE A 90 22.58 -14.94 18.50
CA ILE A 90 21.75 -14.25 17.53
C ILE A 90 22.00 -15.05 16.25
N GLU A 91 21.04 -15.91 15.88
CA GLU A 91 21.11 -16.56 14.59
C GLU A 91 21.10 -15.36 13.67
N GLU A 92 22.22 -15.16 12.99
CA GLU A 92 22.29 -14.22 11.90
C GLU A 92 21.00 -14.37 11.11
N PRO A 93 20.34 -13.26 10.74
CA PRO A 93 19.03 -13.29 10.10
C PRO A 93 19.11 -14.36 9.01
N ALA A 94 18.32 -15.44 9.19
CA ALA A 94 18.45 -16.70 8.49
C ALA A 94 18.96 -16.41 7.09
N GLU A 95 20.22 -16.79 6.81
CA GLU A 95 20.87 -16.43 5.57
C GLU A 95 19.91 -16.81 4.45
N LEU A 96 19.38 -15.80 3.75
CA LEU A 96 18.53 -16.01 2.58
C LEU A 96 19.20 -17.11 1.77
N THR A 97 18.44 -18.16 1.47
CA THR A 97 18.95 -19.26 0.67
C THR A 97 19.54 -18.64 -0.61
N PRO A 98 20.62 -19.20 -1.18
CA PRO A 98 21.28 -18.59 -2.35
C PRO A 98 20.27 -18.25 -3.46
N SER A 99 19.22 -19.06 -3.61
CA SER A 99 18.09 -18.82 -4.50
C SER A 99 17.29 -17.54 -4.19
N GLU A 100 16.97 -17.25 -2.93
CA GLU A 100 16.25 -16.03 -2.54
C GLU A 100 17.11 -14.76 -2.72
N ARG A 101 18.43 -14.87 -2.53
CA ARG A 101 19.37 -13.76 -2.80
C ARG A 101 19.42 -13.45 -4.29
N GLU A 102 19.51 -14.48 -5.13
CA GLU A 102 19.48 -14.36 -6.59
C GLU A 102 18.16 -13.74 -7.08
N GLU A 103 17.03 -14.19 -6.54
CA GLU A 103 15.72 -13.62 -6.87
C GLU A 103 15.62 -12.15 -6.46
N MET A 104 16.16 -11.78 -5.30
CA MET A 104 16.21 -10.38 -4.86
C MET A 104 17.05 -9.52 -5.81
N ILE A 105 18.19 -10.02 -6.30
CA ILE A 105 19.03 -9.29 -7.27
C ILE A 105 18.26 -9.09 -8.58
N ARG A 106 17.62 -10.14 -9.09
CA ARG A 106 16.81 -10.08 -10.31
C ARG A 106 15.67 -9.07 -10.17
N LEU A 107 14.93 -9.12 -9.06
CA LEU A 107 13.82 -8.20 -8.80
C LEU A 107 14.28 -6.74 -8.67
N ARG A 108 15.47 -6.48 -8.11
CA ARG A 108 16.07 -5.14 -8.06
C ARG A 108 16.42 -4.62 -9.46
N ALA A 109 17.05 -5.46 -10.28
CA ALA A 109 17.37 -5.11 -11.66
C ALA A 109 16.10 -4.82 -12.49
N GLU A 110 15.06 -5.64 -12.34
CA GLU A 110 13.78 -5.42 -13.00
C GLU A 110 13.09 -4.13 -12.53
N ASN A 111 13.14 -3.82 -11.23
CA ASN A 111 12.64 -2.55 -10.70
C ASN A 111 13.36 -1.34 -11.27
N GLU A 112 14.68 -1.41 -11.42
CA GLU A 112 15.47 -0.33 -12.00
C GLU A 112 15.10 -0.10 -13.47
N ARG A 113 14.96 -1.18 -14.26
CA ARG A 113 14.48 -1.12 -15.64
C ARG A 113 13.10 -0.46 -15.73
N LEU A 114 12.15 -0.89 -14.91
CA LEU A 114 10.79 -0.33 -14.89
C LEU A 114 10.78 1.15 -14.50
N ARG A 115 11.64 1.58 -13.56
CA ARG A 115 11.79 3.00 -13.20
C ARG A 115 12.33 3.83 -14.36
N ALA A 116 13.30 3.31 -15.11
CA ALA A 116 13.82 3.98 -16.29
C ALA A 116 12.75 4.12 -17.39
N GLU A 117 11.98 3.07 -17.65
CA GLU A 117 10.88 3.08 -18.61
C GLU A 117 9.79 4.12 -18.22
N ILE A 118 9.38 4.13 -16.95
CA ILE A 118 8.43 5.13 -16.43
C ILE A 118 8.97 6.55 -16.62
N ALA A 119 10.27 6.77 -16.41
CA ALA A 119 10.88 8.08 -16.59
C ALA A 119 10.87 8.53 -18.06
N VAL A 120 11.10 7.61 -19.01
CA VAL A 120 11.01 7.90 -20.46
C VAL A 120 9.59 8.27 -20.84
N VAL A 121 8.60 7.45 -20.45
CA VAL A 121 7.18 7.71 -20.73
C VAL A 121 6.74 9.07 -20.18
N LYS A 122 7.14 9.43 -18.96
CA LYS A 122 6.83 10.75 -18.38
C LYS A 122 7.41 11.91 -19.19
N LYS A 123 8.64 11.78 -19.69
CA LYS A 123 9.27 12.81 -20.55
C LYS A 123 8.55 12.94 -21.88
N GLU A 124 8.12 11.84 -22.48
CA GLU A 124 7.35 11.87 -23.73
C GLU A 124 5.99 12.55 -23.56
N ILE A 125 5.29 12.26 -22.46
CA ILE A 125 4.01 12.91 -22.12
C ILE A 125 4.22 14.42 -21.98
N ALA A 126 5.20 14.85 -21.19
CA ALA A 126 5.50 16.27 -20.99
C ALA A 126 5.82 16.99 -22.31
N LEU A 127 6.62 16.36 -23.18
CA LEU A 127 6.95 16.91 -24.50
C LEU A 127 5.73 17.05 -25.42
N ARG A 128 4.82 16.05 -25.40
CA ARG A 128 3.57 16.11 -26.18
C ARG A 128 2.65 17.22 -25.67
N GLU A 129 2.53 17.37 -24.35
CA GLU A 129 1.74 18.43 -23.72
C GLU A 129 2.28 19.82 -24.07
N GLU A 130 3.60 20.02 -24.01
CA GLU A 130 4.25 21.27 -24.40
C GLU A 130 3.99 21.62 -25.88
N LYS A 131 4.17 20.65 -26.78
CA LYS A 131 3.90 20.84 -28.21
C LYS A 131 2.44 21.19 -28.47
N CYS A 132 1.51 20.52 -27.81
CA CYS A 132 0.08 20.81 -27.93
C CYS A 132 -0.25 22.23 -27.44
N ALA A 133 0.27 22.61 -26.26
CA ALA A 133 0.08 23.95 -25.71
C ALA A 133 0.66 25.05 -26.62
N ALA A 134 1.85 24.83 -27.20
CA ALA A 134 2.47 25.75 -28.15
C ALA A 134 1.63 25.93 -29.43
N GLN A 135 1.10 24.83 -29.99
CA GLN A 135 0.22 24.89 -31.17
C GLN A 135 -1.09 25.64 -30.88
N LEU A 136 -1.71 25.43 -29.72
CA LEU A 136 -2.91 26.15 -29.31
C LEU A 136 -2.65 27.65 -29.16
N LYS A 137 -1.52 28.03 -28.54
CA LYS A 137 -1.09 29.45 -28.44
C LYS A 137 -0.89 30.06 -29.82
N ALA A 138 -0.20 29.37 -30.73
CA ALA A 138 0.03 29.83 -32.09
C ALA A 138 -1.27 30.02 -32.89
N LYS A 139 -2.23 29.07 -32.79
CA LYS A 139 -3.55 29.19 -33.41
C LYS A 139 -4.34 30.39 -32.87
N LYS A 140 -4.33 30.61 -31.55
CA LYS A 140 -4.99 31.77 -30.92
C LYS A 140 -4.40 33.10 -31.41
N LEU A 141 -3.08 33.20 -31.48
CA LEU A 141 -2.40 34.40 -32.01
C LEU A 141 -2.71 34.67 -33.48
N ARG A 142 -2.78 33.62 -34.32
CA ARG A 142 -3.15 33.76 -35.74
C ARG A 142 -4.60 34.22 -35.91
N SER A 143 -5.54 33.66 -35.14
CA SER A 143 -6.95 34.06 -35.16
C SER A 143 -7.12 35.55 -34.80
N SER A 144 -6.49 36.01 -33.72
CA SER A 144 -6.55 37.41 -33.28
C SER A 144 -5.95 38.40 -34.31
N LYS A 145 -4.89 38.02 -35.03
CA LYS A 145 -4.33 38.87 -36.09
C LYS A 145 -5.26 38.99 -37.31
N ASN A 146 -6.04 37.94 -37.59
CA ASN A 146 -6.97 37.93 -38.71
C ASN A 146 -8.26 38.72 -38.41
N SER A 147 -8.69 38.80 -37.14
CA SER A 147 -9.82 39.64 -36.75
C SER A 147 -9.47 41.13 -36.80
N ALA A 148 -8.31 41.53 -36.28
CA ALA A 148 -7.90 42.95 -36.27
C ALA A 148 -7.78 43.58 -37.67
N LYS A 149 -7.43 42.79 -38.69
CA LYS A 149 -7.34 43.25 -40.09
C LYS A 149 -8.69 43.40 -40.79
N LYS A 150 -9.78 42.84 -40.24
CA LYS A 150 -11.11 42.89 -40.85
C LYS A 150 -11.91 44.12 -40.43
N ASP A 151 -11.53 44.76 -39.33
CA ASP A 151 -12.24 45.91 -38.75
C ASP A 151 -11.65 47.27 -39.20
N THR A 152 -10.78 47.29 -40.21
CA THR A 152 -10.02 48.48 -40.65
C THR A 152 -10.33 48.97 -42.07
N ASP A 153 -11.40 48.48 -42.71
CA ASP A 153 -11.94 48.97 -44.00
C ASP A 153 -13.23 49.77 -43.80
#